data_AF-A0A9P6BCR8-F1
#
_entry.id   AF-A0A9P6BCR8-F1
#
_cell.length_a   1.000
_cell.length_b   1.000
_cell.length_c   1.000
_cell.angle_alpha   90.00
_cell.angle_beta   90.00
_cell.angle_gamma   90.00
#
_symmetry.space_group_name_H-M   'P 1'
#
loop_
_entity.id
_entity.type
_entity.pdbx_description
1 polymer ?
#
loop_
_entity_poly.entity_id
_entity_poly.type
_entity_poly.pdbx_seq_one_letter_code
_entity_poly.pdbx_strand_id
1 'polypeptide(L)'
;MLRQIVRAFPRSTIQIRSLTSARSVEEASSNYRPGKEGFAPGMPHPPGSSASPLPPPAPRTVDSLPEMSKKHEIKARGSSEQRYKLEMTKRRHTYLREYLSGEEAKRVETKRQRKGALRRLQERQEQDRDENRRRLSFERLMQPNAGMAISGPERQAQVIEFVKERKIKRQENYRLAEEQASERRLDAMIRLYHASDDFVTMENLDTKVNEFYETGLTLQNKVYVPDVQDMVADVMENGGQVSYVNLLRREQELKDALEGTVAGGKIGYENVKTNAA
;
A
#
# COMPACT_ATOMS: atom_id res chain seq x y z
N MET A 1 45.87 15.02 50.79
CA MET A 1 45.02 16.17 51.16
C MET A 1 43.62 15.97 50.58
N LEU A 2 42.67 15.47 51.36
CA LEU A 2 41.28 15.21 50.95
C LEU A 2 40.43 16.43 51.32
N ARG A 3 39.90 17.14 50.30
CA ARG A 3 38.97 18.26 50.51
C ARG A 3 37.55 17.72 50.70
N GLN A 4 37.01 17.88 51.90
CA GLN A 4 35.59 17.65 52.19
C GLN A 4 34.72 18.68 51.44
N ILE A 5 33.80 18.19 50.60
CA ILE A 5 32.80 19.02 49.95
C ILE A 5 31.56 19.02 50.85
N VAL A 6 31.38 20.09 51.61
CA VAL A 6 30.15 20.33 52.39
C VAL A 6 29.10 20.91 51.42
N ARG A 7 28.13 20.10 51.01
CA ARG A 7 26.95 20.58 50.26
C ARG A 7 25.91 21.07 51.26
N ALA A 8 25.82 22.39 51.41
CA ALA A 8 24.72 23.03 52.11
C ALA A 8 23.45 22.95 51.23
N PHE A 9 22.44 22.21 51.68
CA PHE A 9 21.11 22.24 51.07
C PHE A 9 20.33 23.44 51.62
N PRO A 10 19.77 24.32 50.77
CA PRO A 10 18.89 25.37 51.25
C PRO A 10 17.57 24.77 51.76
N ARG A 11 17.18 25.16 52.97
CA ARG A 11 15.86 24.85 53.54
C ARG A 11 14.79 25.54 52.69
N SER A 12 13.91 24.76 52.05
CA SER A 12 12.75 25.26 51.34
C SER A 12 11.73 25.81 52.33
N THR A 13 11.65 27.13 52.44
CA THR A 13 10.51 27.82 53.04
C THR A 13 9.29 27.63 52.15
N ILE A 14 8.39 26.73 52.56
CA ILE A 14 7.07 26.56 51.96
C ILE A 14 6.23 27.79 52.32
N GLN A 15 6.30 28.83 51.50
CA GLN A 15 5.30 29.89 51.54
C GLN A 15 4.02 29.35 50.87
N ILE A 16 3.04 29.01 51.70
CA ILE A 16 1.68 28.71 51.26
C ILE A 16 1.12 30.02 50.70
N ARG A 17 1.20 30.21 49.37
CA ARG A 17 0.54 31.32 48.70
C ARG A 17 -0.96 31.09 48.79
N SER A 18 -1.64 32.03 49.42
CA SER A 18 -3.10 32.12 49.54
C SER A 18 -3.77 32.00 48.17
N LEU A 19 -4.69 31.04 48.04
CA LEU A 19 -5.55 30.80 46.89
C LEU A 19 -6.64 31.90 46.78
N THR A 20 -6.22 33.12 46.48
CA THR A 20 -7.12 34.22 46.15
C THR A 20 -6.73 34.80 44.80
N SER A 21 -7.10 34.09 43.74
CA SER A 21 -7.29 34.73 42.43
C SER A 21 -8.68 34.38 41.95
N ALA A 22 -9.49 35.42 41.85
CA ALA A 22 -10.87 35.37 41.47
C ALA A 22 -11.04 34.85 40.04
N ARG A 23 -12.09 34.04 39.88
CA ARG A 23 -12.86 33.71 38.67
C ARG A 23 -12.64 34.67 37.48
N SER A 24 -11.57 34.47 36.70
CA SER A 24 -11.65 34.69 35.27
C SER A 24 -12.24 33.43 34.67
N VAL A 25 -13.37 33.53 33.99
CA VAL A 25 -13.90 32.42 33.17
C VAL A 25 -12.89 32.23 32.04
N GLU A 26 -11.91 31.35 32.24
CA GLU A 26 -10.94 31.01 31.20
C GLU A 26 -11.69 30.28 30.09
N GLU A 27 -11.56 30.84 28.87
CA GLU A 27 -12.09 30.23 27.66
C GLU A 27 -11.49 28.83 27.48
N ALA A 28 -12.26 27.91 26.88
CA ALA A 28 -11.77 26.57 26.60
C ALA A 28 -10.47 26.64 25.78
N SER A 29 -9.54 25.73 26.06
CA SER A 29 -8.35 25.61 25.22
C SER A 29 -8.76 25.38 23.76
N SER A 30 -8.07 26.01 22.81
CA SER A 30 -8.39 25.96 21.38
C SER A 30 -8.44 24.54 20.80
N ASN A 31 -7.76 23.59 21.46
CA ASN A 31 -7.70 22.18 21.08
C ASN A 31 -8.57 21.28 21.97
N TYR A 32 -9.53 21.83 22.73
CA TYR A 32 -10.34 21.04 23.64
C TYR A 32 -11.18 19.99 22.90
N ARG A 33 -10.94 18.73 23.24
CA ARG A 33 -11.72 17.56 22.83
C ARG A 33 -12.10 16.78 24.09
N PRO A 34 -13.39 16.75 24.47
CA PRO A 34 -13.85 16.03 25.64
C PRO A 34 -13.30 14.60 25.68
N GLY A 35 -12.60 14.25 26.77
CA GLY A 35 -12.01 12.93 26.97
C GLY A 35 -10.78 12.58 26.13
N LYS A 36 -10.22 13.54 25.37
CA LYS A 36 -9.02 13.29 24.56
C LYS A 36 -7.89 14.28 24.86
N GLU A 37 -8.12 15.57 24.62
CA GLU A 37 -7.07 16.59 24.60
C GLU A 37 -7.59 17.94 25.10
N GLY A 38 -6.70 18.76 25.67
CA GLY A 38 -7.00 20.12 26.10
C GLY A 38 -7.68 20.26 27.47
N PHE A 39 -7.66 21.48 28.00
CA PHE A 39 -8.34 21.83 29.24
C PHE A 39 -9.82 22.13 28.96
N ALA A 40 -10.68 21.59 29.83
CA ALA A 40 -12.13 21.79 29.76
C ALA A 40 -12.51 23.24 30.03
N PRO A 41 -13.62 23.74 29.45
CA PRO A 41 -14.11 25.09 29.75
C PRO A 41 -14.31 25.26 31.26
N GLY A 42 -13.77 26.33 31.84
CA GLY A 42 -13.86 26.64 33.26
C GLY A 42 -12.87 25.93 34.18
N MET A 43 -12.00 25.06 33.65
CA MET A 43 -10.87 24.48 34.39
C MET A 43 -9.59 25.21 33.99
N PRO A 44 -9.01 26.05 34.86
CA PRO A 44 -7.78 26.76 34.53
C PRO A 44 -6.63 25.76 34.35
N HIS A 45 -5.76 26.07 33.40
CA HIS A 45 -4.52 25.34 33.22
C HIS A 45 -3.60 25.56 34.43
N PRO A 46 -2.80 24.55 34.84
CA PRO A 46 -1.93 24.70 36.01
C PRO A 46 -0.91 25.82 35.78
N PRO A 47 -0.57 26.59 36.84
CA PRO A 47 0.35 27.71 36.72
C PRO A 47 1.71 27.25 36.18
N GLY A 48 2.22 27.95 35.15
CA GLY A 48 3.47 27.60 34.46
C GLY A 48 3.33 26.61 33.30
N SER A 49 2.11 26.15 33.00
CA SER A 49 1.80 25.42 31.76
C SER A 49 1.18 26.34 30.71
N SER A 50 1.07 25.90 29.46
CA SER A 50 0.32 26.59 28.41
C SER A 50 -1.03 25.90 28.19
N ALA A 51 -2.11 26.67 28.03
CA ALA A 51 -3.46 26.14 27.79
C ALA A 51 -3.56 25.31 26.49
N SER A 52 -2.79 25.66 25.46
CA SER A 52 -2.64 24.89 24.23
C SER A 52 -1.23 24.29 24.13
N PRO A 53 -1.05 23.11 23.52
CA PRO A 53 0.27 22.60 23.19
C PRO A 53 1.00 23.60 22.31
N LEU A 54 2.30 23.78 22.56
CA LEU A 54 3.15 24.61 21.72
C LEU A 54 3.17 24.03 20.30
N PRO A 55 3.13 24.89 19.26
CA PRO A 55 3.28 24.40 17.90
C PRO A 55 4.62 23.67 17.76
N PRO A 56 4.68 22.54 17.03
CA PRO A 56 5.93 21.86 16.80
C PRO A 56 6.92 22.81 16.10
N PRO A 57 8.22 22.74 16.42
CA PRO A 57 9.22 23.59 15.77
C PRO A 57 9.19 23.36 14.26
N ALA A 58 9.37 24.44 13.49
CA ALA A 58 9.43 24.35 12.05
C ALA A 58 10.55 23.36 11.64
N PRO A 59 10.32 22.50 10.64
CA PRO A 59 11.34 21.59 10.17
C PRO A 59 12.54 22.38 9.66
N ARG A 60 13.76 21.92 9.99
CA ARG A 60 14.98 22.47 9.39
C ARG A 60 14.94 22.22 7.89
N THR A 61 15.12 23.29 7.12
CA THR A 61 15.23 23.27 5.66
C THR A 61 16.65 23.60 5.24
N VAL A 62 16.97 23.34 3.97
CA VAL A 62 18.27 23.69 3.39
C VAL A 62 18.57 25.19 3.54
N ASP A 63 17.55 26.04 3.41
CA ASP A 63 17.67 27.50 3.54
C ASP A 63 17.92 27.96 4.99
N SER A 64 17.52 27.16 5.96
CA SER A 64 17.74 27.45 7.39
C SER A 64 19.15 27.10 7.88
N LEU A 65 19.97 26.46 7.02
CA LEU A 65 21.35 26.12 7.36
C LEU A 65 22.21 27.38 7.36
N PRO A 66 22.99 27.62 8.43
CA PRO A 66 23.97 28.68 8.41
C PRO A 66 25.00 28.42 7.29
N GLU A 67 25.35 29.46 6.55
CA GLU A 67 26.48 29.39 5.62
C GLU A 67 27.76 29.06 6.38
N MET A 68 28.67 28.34 5.73
CA MET A 68 29.98 28.08 6.30
C MET A 68 30.66 29.41 6.66
N SER A 69 31.05 29.55 7.92
CA SER A 69 31.72 30.75 8.42
C SER A 69 32.95 31.09 7.58
N LYS A 70 32.94 32.25 6.94
CA LYS A 70 34.09 32.81 6.18
C LYS A 70 35.33 32.99 7.05
N LYS A 71 35.18 33.02 8.39
CA LYS A 71 36.30 33.06 9.35
C LYS A 71 37.15 31.78 9.35
N HIS A 72 36.70 30.72 8.69
CA HIS A 72 37.44 29.46 8.54
C HIS A 72 38.07 29.29 7.16
N GLU A 73 38.12 30.32 6.32
CA GLU A 73 39.03 30.32 5.18
C GLU A 73 40.46 30.42 5.71
N ILE A 74 41.10 29.26 5.93
CA ILE A 74 42.49 29.18 6.37
C ILE A 74 43.35 29.92 5.34
N LYS A 75 44.01 31.01 5.79
CA LYS A 75 45.12 31.63 5.04
C LYS A 75 46.11 30.54 4.67
N ALA A 76 46.69 30.57 3.46
CA ALA A 76 47.49 29.48 2.86
C ALA A 76 48.58 28.82 3.76
N ARG A 77 48.99 29.46 4.87
CA ARG A 77 49.99 29.00 5.85
C ARG A 77 49.43 28.34 7.13
N GLY A 78 48.20 27.82 7.14
CA GLY A 78 47.66 27.11 8.31
C GLY A 78 48.36 25.77 8.61
N SER A 79 48.41 25.39 9.89
CA SER A 79 48.93 24.10 10.37
C SER A 79 48.17 22.91 9.75
N SER A 80 48.82 21.75 9.59
CA SER A 80 48.21 20.53 9.02
C SER A 80 46.91 20.14 9.75
N GLU A 81 46.89 20.25 11.08
CA GLU A 81 45.70 19.99 11.90
C GLU A 81 44.53 20.93 11.58
N GLN A 82 44.83 22.21 11.32
CA GLN A 82 43.80 23.19 10.99
C GLN A 82 43.18 22.86 9.62
N ARG A 83 44.01 22.49 8.64
CA ARG A 83 43.54 22.05 7.31
C ARG A 83 42.61 20.85 7.42
N TYR A 84 42.98 19.86 8.23
CA TYR A 84 42.13 18.69 8.49
C TYR A 84 40.80 19.06 9.15
N LYS A 85 40.81 19.91 10.19
CA LYS A 85 39.57 20.38 10.85
C LYS A 85 38.65 21.14 9.88
N LEU A 86 39.22 21.95 9.00
CA LEU A 86 38.49 22.65 7.95
C LEU A 86 37.89 21.65 6.94
N GLU A 87 38.66 20.67 6.47
CA GLU A 87 38.19 19.63 5.56
C GLU A 87 37.02 18.84 6.18
N MET A 88 37.16 18.42 7.44
CA MET A 88 36.10 17.72 8.16
C MET A 88 34.85 18.60 8.35
N THR A 89 35.01 19.91 8.56
CA THR A 89 33.89 20.85 8.65
C THR A 89 33.17 21.01 7.32
N LYS A 90 33.93 21.12 6.20
CA LYS A 90 33.38 21.11 4.84
C LYS A 90 32.58 19.85 4.58
N ARG A 91 33.16 18.67 4.86
CA ARG A 91 32.48 17.37 4.69
C ARG A 91 31.19 17.27 5.51
N ARG A 92 31.18 17.76 6.76
CA ARG A 92 29.96 17.78 7.59
C ARG A 92 28.88 18.68 6.99
N HIS A 93 29.26 19.85 6.46
CA HIS A 93 28.31 20.79 5.86
C HIS A 93 27.71 20.24 4.57
N THR A 94 28.54 19.62 3.71
CA THR A 94 28.07 18.97 2.47
C THR A 94 27.10 17.84 2.77
N TYR A 95 27.44 16.92 3.68
CA TYR A 95 26.54 15.82 4.04
C TYR A 95 25.24 16.30 4.68
N LEU A 96 25.30 17.33 5.53
CA LEU A 96 24.11 17.90 6.13
C LEU A 96 23.19 18.53 5.09
N ARG A 97 23.76 19.21 4.08
CA ARG A 97 23.01 19.81 2.97
C ARG A 97 22.35 18.74 2.11
N GLU A 98 23.11 17.72 1.71
CA GLU A 98 22.60 16.58 0.92
C GLU A 98 21.48 15.85 1.67
N TYR A 99 21.68 15.56 2.95
CA TYR A 99 20.68 14.93 3.81
C TYR A 99 19.37 15.73 3.87
N LEU A 100 19.46 17.05 4.10
CA LEU A 100 18.28 17.91 4.16
C LEU A 100 17.58 18.05 2.80
N SER A 101 18.32 18.14 1.70
CA SER A 101 17.73 18.13 0.35
C SER A 101 17.00 16.82 0.03
N GLY A 102 17.56 15.68 0.45
CA GLY A 102 16.92 14.38 0.28
C GLY A 102 15.66 14.23 1.12
N GLU A 103 15.69 14.70 2.37
CA GLU A 103 14.51 14.78 3.25
C GLU A 103 13.40 15.67 2.67
N GLU A 104 13.74 16.83 2.12
CA GLU A 104 12.78 17.72 1.47
C GLU A 104 12.13 17.07 0.25
N ALA A 105 12.94 16.43 -0.63
CA ALA A 105 12.41 15.71 -1.78
C ALA A 105 11.43 14.59 -1.36
N LYS A 106 11.80 13.78 -0.37
CA LYS A 106 10.91 12.74 0.20
C LYS A 106 9.63 13.33 0.78
N ARG A 107 9.71 14.47 1.48
CA ARG A 107 8.53 15.15 2.04
C ARG A 107 7.61 15.70 0.95
N VAL A 108 8.17 16.27 -0.12
CA VAL A 108 7.39 16.76 -1.26
C VAL A 108 6.69 15.61 -1.96
N GLU A 109 7.39 14.51 -2.19
CA GLU A 109 6.84 13.31 -2.83
C GLU A 109 5.72 12.69 -1.99
N THR A 110 5.95 12.47 -0.69
CA THR A 110 4.92 11.93 0.21
C THR A 110 3.70 12.85 0.31
N LYS A 111 3.87 14.18 0.31
CA LYS A 111 2.75 15.13 0.23
C LYS A 111 1.98 14.99 -1.10
N ARG A 112 2.70 14.86 -2.23
CA ARG A 112 2.08 14.65 -3.55
C ARG A 112 1.29 13.35 -3.60
N GLN A 113 1.86 12.26 -3.09
CA GLN A 113 1.19 10.96 -2.99
C GLN A 113 -0.06 11.01 -2.12
N ARG A 114 0.03 11.63 -0.92
CA ARG A 114 -1.13 11.81 -0.03
C ARG A 114 -2.23 12.63 -0.68
N LYS A 115 -1.89 13.74 -1.36
CA LYS A 115 -2.87 14.56 -2.08
C LYS A 115 -3.53 13.78 -3.23
N GLY A 116 -2.75 13.00 -3.98
CA GLY A 116 -3.27 12.13 -5.03
C GLY A 116 -4.19 11.03 -4.48
N ALA A 117 -3.82 10.39 -3.37
CA ALA A 117 -4.63 9.38 -2.71
C ALA A 117 -5.96 9.96 -2.19
N LEU A 118 -5.92 11.14 -1.56
CA LEU A 118 -7.12 11.84 -1.08
C LEU A 118 -8.08 12.16 -2.23
N ARG A 119 -7.54 12.65 -3.36
CA ARG A 119 -8.33 12.96 -4.55
C ARG A 119 -9.01 11.71 -5.13
N ARG A 120 -8.29 10.59 -5.27
CA ARG A 120 -8.86 9.32 -5.73
C ARG A 120 -9.95 8.81 -4.79
N LEU A 121 -9.77 8.99 -3.47
CA LEU A 121 -10.78 8.60 -2.49
C LEU A 121 -12.05 9.45 -2.63
N GLN A 122 -11.91 10.76 -2.84
CA GLN A 122 -13.05 11.66 -3.10
C GLN A 122 -13.78 11.30 -4.39
N GLU A 123 -13.05 11.10 -5.48
CA GLU A 123 -13.61 10.68 -6.78
C GLU A 123 -14.38 9.35 -6.65
N ARG A 124 -13.83 8.38 -5.89
CA ARG A 124 -14.53 7.11 -5.62
C ARG A 124 -15.81 7.31 -4.81
N GLN A 125 -15.78 8.15 -3.77
CA GLN A 125 -16.97 8.45 -2.97
C GLN A 125 -18.05 9.15 -3.80
N GLU A 126 -17.66 10.03 -4.73
CA GLU A 126 -18.59 10.69 -5.65
C GLU A 126 -19.22 9.69 -6.62
N GLN A 127 -18.41 8.80 -7.20
CA GLN A 127 -18.91 7.71 -8.05
C GLN A 127 -19.88 6.79 -7.30
N ASP A 128 -19.53 6.37 -6.08
CA ASP A 128 -20.39 5.53 -5.25
C ASP A 128 -21.71 6.24 -4.89
N ARG A 129 -21.66 7.56 -4.65
CA ARG A 129 -22.86 8.38 -4.41
C ARG A 129 -23.73 8.47 -5.64
N ASP A 130 -23.14 8.68 -6.81
CA ASP A 130 -23.87 8.76 -8.07
C ASP A 130 -24.48 7.41 -8.46
N GLU A 131 -23.75 6.32 -8.29
CA GLU A 131 -24.26 4.96 -8.48
C GLU A 131 -25.40 4.66 -7.51
N ASN A 132 -25.24 4.99 -6.22
CA ASN A 132 -26.31 4.83 -5.24
C ASN A 132 -27.53 5.69 -5.59
N ARG A 133 -27.32 6.93 -6.05
CA ARG A 133 -28.41 7.79 -6.51
C ARG A 133 -29.13 7.20 -7.71
N ARG A 134 -28.39 6.64 -8.68
CA ARG A 134 -28.95 5.92 -9.84
C ARG A 134 -29.73 4.69 -9.39
N ARG A 135 -29.17 3.87 -8.50
CA ARG A 135 -29.83 2.69 -7.91
C ARG A 135 -31.10 3.08 -7.18
N LEU A 136 -31.07 4.08 -6.30
CA LEU A 136 -32.24 4.58 -5.59
C LEU A 136 -33.28 5.19 -6.53
N SER A 137 -32.86 5.84 -7.62
CA SER A 137 -33.79 6.37 -8.63
C SER A 137 -34.45 5.26 -9.44
N PHE A 138 -33.70 4.22 -9.82
CA PHE A 138 -34.21 3.03 -10.47
C PHE A 138 -35.11 2.23 -9.53
N GLU A 139 -34.70 2.06 -8.28
CA GLU A 139 -35.49 1.41 -7.24
C GLU A 139 -36.77 2.20 -6.96
N ARG A 140 -36.74 3.53 -6.91
CA ARG A 140 -37.94 4.37 -6.79
C ARG A 140 -38.87 4.26 -8.01
N LEU A 141 -38.33 4.02 -9.21
CA LEU A 141 -39.12 3.80 -10.43
C LEU A 141 -39.72 2.38 -10.47
N MET A 142 -39.02 1.40 -9.89
CA MET A 142 -39.46 0.00 -9.77
C MET A 142 -40.33 -0.24 -8.53
N GLN A 143 -40.25 0.65 -7.54
CA GLN A 143 -41.18 0.67 -6.42
C GLN A 143 -42.54 1.16 -6.94
N PRO A 144 -43.63 0.44 -6.62
CA PRO A 144 -44.96 0.99 -6.77
C PRO A 144 -44.99 2.37 -6.13
N ASN A 145 -45.51 3.39 -6.82
CA ASN A 145 -45.84 4.67 -6.19
C ASN A 145 -46.51 4.42 -4.82
N ALA A 146 -45.80 4.70 -3.73
CA ALA A 146 -46.32 4.55 -2.36
C ALA A 146 -47.48 5.53 -2.05
N GLY A 147 -47.92 6.31 -3.04
CA GLY A 147 -49.07 7.23 -2.96
C GLY A 147 -50.33 6.74 -3.68
N MET A 148 -50.33 5.60 -4.39
CA MET A 148 -51.55 5.06 -4.98
C MET A 148 -51.65 3.56 -4.71
N ALA A 149 -52.45 3.24 -3.70
CA ALA A 149 -52.99 1.91 -3.48
C ALA A 149 -53.77 1.46 -4.73
N ILE A 150 -53.14 0.65 -5.58
CA ILE A 150 -53.84 -0.15 -6.58
C ILE A 150 -53.34 -1.59 -6.40
N SER A 151 -53.96 -2.27 -5.43
CA SER A 151 -53.85 -3.70 -5.19
C SER A 151 -54.84 -4.45 -6.10
N GLY A 152 -54.54 -4.50 -7.40
CA GLY A 152 -55.34 -5.24 -8.37
C GLY A 152 -54.83 -6.68 -8.60
N PRO A 153 -55.70 -7.64 -8.96
CA PRO A 153 -55.31 -9.02 -9.28
C PRO A 153 -54.36 -9.12 -10.48
N GLU A 154 -54.46 -8.20 -11.44
CA GLU A 154 -53.55 -8.12 -12.60
C GLU A 154 -52.10 -7.88 -12.20
N ARG A 155 -51.88 -7.08 -11.15
CA ARG A 155 -50.53 -6.80 -10.65
C ARG A 155 -49.95 -8.00 -9.89
N GLN A 156 -50.79 -8.74 -9.17
CA GLN A 156 -50.36 -9.99 -8.53
C GLN A 156 -49.92 -11.00 -9.59
N ALA A 157 -50.64 -11.11 -10.72
CA ALA A 157 -50.23 -11.93 -11.85
C ALA A 157 -48.87 -11.49 -12.43
N GLN A 158 -48.65 -10.19 -12.64
CA GLN A 158 -47.36 -9.67 -13.12
C GLN A 158 -46.20 -9.95 -12.15
N VAL A 159 -46.43 -9.83 -10.84
CA VAL A 159 -45.41 -10.16 -9.82
C VAL A 159 -45.10 -11.67 -9.84
N ILE A 160 -46.11 -12.52 -9.99
CA ILE A 160 -45.92 -13.97 -10.09
C ILE A 160 -45.09 -14.33 -11.33
N GLU A 161 -45.41 -13.75 -12.49
CA GLU A 161 -44.64 -13.95 -13.72
C GLU A 161 -43.20 -13.45 -13.58
N PHE A 162 -42.98 -12.27 -13.00
CA PHE A 162 -41.63 -11.75 -12.73
C PHE A 162 -40.82 -12.67 -11.80
N VAL A 163 -41.45 -13.24 -10.77
CA VAL A 163 -40.78 -14.19 -9.86
C VAL A 163 -40.42 -15.49 -10.59
N LYS A 164 -41.29 -15.99 -11.48
CA LYS A 164 -41.01 -17.16 -12.32
C LYS A 164 -39.84 -16.88 -13.27
N GLU A 165 -39.87 -15.77 -14.01
CA GLU A 165 -38.78 -15.38 -14.91
C GLU A 165 -37.45 -15.23 -14.18
N ARG A 166 -37.47 -14.62 -13.00
CA ARG A 166 -36.27 -14.47 -12.16
C ARG A 166 -35.73 -15.83 -11.71
N LYS A 167 -36.60 -16.78 -11.39
CA LYS A 167 -36.20 -18.15 -11.01
C LYS A 167 -35.56 -18.87 -12.20
N ILE A 168 -36.14 -18.75 -13.40
CA ILE A 168 -35.60 -19.32 -14.64
C ILE A 168 -34.20 -18.75 -14.92
N LYS A 169 -34.05 -17.42 -14.94
CA LYS A 169 -32.75 -16.77 -15.15
C LYS A 169 -31.69 -17.18 -14.12
N ARG A 170 -32.08 -17.36 -12.85
CA ARG A 170 -31.16 -17.88 -11.81
C ARG A 170 -30.70 -19.29 -12.10
N GLN A 171 -31.60 -20.16 -12.57
CA GLN A 171 -31.24 -21.53 -12.93
C GLN A 171 -30.34 -21.58 -14.16
N GLU A 172 -30.60 -20.76 -15.18
CA GLU A 172 -29.75 -20.64 -16.37
C GLU A 172 -28.34 -20.14 -16.00
N ASN A 173 -28.26 -19.09 -15.19
CA ASN A 173 -26.96 -18.58 -14.72
C ASN A 173 -26.20 -19.62 -13.89
N TYR A 174 -26.91 -20.40 -13.07
CA TYR A 174 -26.29 -21.48 -12.31
C TYR A 174 -25.72 -22.57 -13.23
N ARG A 175 -26.50 -23.01 -14.23
CA ARG A 175 -26.04 -23.99 -15.22
C ARG A 175 -24.84 -23.50 -16.01
N LEU A 176 -24.87 -22.26 -16.49
CA LEU A 176 -23.76 -21.65 -17.21
C LEU A 176 -22.49 -21.57 -16.34
N ALA A 177 -22.62 -21.22 -15.06
CA ALA A 177 -21.50 -21.20 -14.13
C ALA A 177 -20.95 -22.61 -13.85
N GLU A 178 -21.82 -23.62 -13.74
CA GLU A 178 -21.44 -25.02 -13.55
C GLU A 178 -20.74 -25.60 -14.79
N GLU A 179 -21.22 -25.27 -15.99
CA GLU A 179 -20.59 -25.58 -17.26
C GLU A 179 -19.19 -24.94 -17.35
N GLN A 180 -19.06 -23.64 -17.10
CA GLN A 180 -17.73 -23.00 -17.07
C GLN A 180 -16.78 -23.63 -16.04
N ALA A 181 -17.30 -24.05 -14.88
CA ALA A 181 -16.50 -24.72 -13.88
C ALA A 181 -16.09 -26.14 -14.30
N SER A 182 -16.94 -26.87 -15.03
CA SER A 182 -16.58 -28.18 -15.60
C SER A 182 -15.54 -28.03 -16.71
N GLU A 183 -15.67 -27.03 -17.59
CA GLU A 183 -14.70 -26.70 -18.64
C GLU A 183 -13.33 -26.39 -18.06
N ARG A 184 -13.24 -25.54 -17.03
CA ARG A 184 -11.97 -25.24 -16.34
C ARG A 184 -11.33 -26.47 -15.70
N ARG A 185 -12.14 -27.36 -15.12
CA ARG A 185 -11.64 -28.62 -14.54
C ARG A 185 -11.04 -29.52 -15.62
N LEU A 186 -11.70 -29.62 -16.76
CA LEU A 186 -11.24 -30.44 -17.88
C LEU A 186 -9.97 -29.85 -18.53
N ASP A 187 -9.90 -28.54 -18.73
CA ASP A 187 -8.67 -27.87 -19.18
C ASP A 187 -7.49 -28.14 -18.22
N ALA A 188 -7.73 -28.05 -16.91
CA ALA A 188 -6.72 -28.39 -15.91
C ALA A 188 -6.28 -29.87 -16.01
N MET A 189 -7.20 -30.81 -16.29
CA MET A 189 -6.84 -32.22 -16.51
C MET A 189 -6.04 -32.43 -17.80
N ILE A 190 -6.37 -31.72 -18.89
CA ILE A 190 -5.62 -31.81 -20.15
C ILE A 190 -4.20 -31.25 -19.95
N ARG A 191 -4.04 -30.13 -19.23
CA ARG A 191 -2.73 -29.61 -18.85
C ARG A 191 -1.94 -30.62 -18.03
N LEU A 192 -2.59 -31.28 -17.06
CA LEU A 192 -1.96 -32.31 -16.25
C LEU A 192 -1.52 -33.51 -17.10
N TYR A 193 -2.34 -33.93 -18.06
CA TYR A 193 -2.00 -34.99 -19.00
C TYR A 193 -0.75 -34.65 -19.82
N HIS A 194 -0.69 -33.46 -20.40
CA HIS A 194 0.49 -33.02 -21.17
C HIS A 194 1.74 -32.81 -20.30
N ALA A 195 1.56 -32.45 -19.02
CA ALA A 195 2.65 -32.34 -18.06
C ALA A 195 3.08 -33.71 -17.48
N SER A 196 2.25 -34.74 -17.63
CA SER A 196 2.53 -36.07 -17.07
C SER A 196 3.66 -36.80 -17.80
N ASP A 197 4.00 -36.36 -19.02
CA ASP A 197 5.19 -36.81 -19.77
C ASP A 197 6.48 -36.60 -18.96
N ASP A 198 6.53 -35.57 -18.11
CA ASP A 198 7.68 -35.23 -17.27
C ASP A 198 7.62 -35.87 -15.86
N PHE A 199 6.57 -36.61 -15.54
CA PHE A 199 6.42 -37.21 -14.21
C PHE A 199 7.39 -38.37 -14.00
N VAL A 200 7.93 -38.43 -12.78
CA VAL A 200 8.85 -39.49 -12.38
C VAL A 200 8.05 -40.69 -11.90
N THR A 201 8.24 -41.82 -12.58
CA THR A 201 7.75 -43.15 -12.25
C THR A 201 8.91 -44.04 -11.83
N MET A 202 8.62 -45.21 -11.25
CA MET A 202 9.69 -46.14 -10.82
C MET A 202 10.52 -46.65 -12.00
N GLU A 203 9.99 -46.62 -13.22
CA GLU A 203 10.66 -47.11 -14.43
C GLU A 203 11.58 -46.05 -15.06
N ASN A 204 11.27 -44.75 -14.90
CA ASN A 204 12.05 -43.65 -15.48
C ASN A 204 12.89 -42.86 -14.45
N LEU A 205 12.93 -43.32 -13.20
CA LEU A 205 13.64 -42.64 -12.13
C LEU A 205 15.14 -42.51 -12.42
N ASP A 206 15.78 -43.62 -12.77
CA ASP A 206 17.23 -43.65 -12.99
C ASP A 206 17.65 -42.80 -14.20
N THR A 207 16.83 -42.78 -15.26
CA THR A 207 17.10 -41.94 -16.44
C THR A 207 16.99 -40.46 -16.11
N LYS A 208 15.95 -40.05 -15.36
CA LYS A 208 15.78 -38.65 -14.93
C LYS A 208 16.84 -38.19 -13.95
N VAL A 209 17.29 -39.08 -13.05
CA VAL A 209 18.40 -38.80 -12.13
C VAL A 209 19.70 -38.58 -12.91
N ASN A 210 20.00 -39.43 -13.89
CA ASN A 210 21.18 -39.27 -14.74
C ASN A 210 21.09 -38.00 -15.60
N GLU A 211 19.95 -37.72 -16.23
CA GLU A 211 19.70 -36.47 -16.95
C GLU A 211 19.98 -35.26 -16.04
N PHE A 212 19.50 -35.28 -14.80
CA PHE A 212 19.73 -34.20 -13.83
C PHE A 212 21.22 -34.03 -13.47
N TYR A 213 21.97 -35.12 -13.29
CA TYR A 213 23.40 -35.03 -13.00
C TYR A 213 24.24 -34.60 -14.21
N GLU A 214 23.85 -35.03 -15.42
CA GLU A 214 24.55 -34.65 -16.66
C GLU A 214 24.27 -33.20 -17.06
N THR A 215 23.02 -32.75 -16.94
CA THR A 215 22.60 -31.40 -17.35
C THR A 215 22.65 -30.38 -16.21
N GLY A 216 22.13 -30.74 -15.04
CA GLY A 216 21.91 -29.86 -13.89
C GLY A 216 23.14 -29.63 -12.99
N LEU A 217 24.15 -30.50 -13.05
CA LEU A 217 25.40 -30.33 -12.30
C LEU A 217 26.55 -29.71 -13.11
N THR A 218 26.31 -29.30 -14.37
CA THR A 218 27.28 -28.43 -15.06
C THR A 218 27.47 -27.18 -14.20
N LEU A 219 28.71 -27.00 -13.72
CA LEU A 219 29.16 -26.20 -12.57
C LEU A 219 28.82 -24.69 -12.56
N GLN A 220 27.91 -24.20 -13.39
CA GLN A 220 27.58 -22.78 -13.55
C GLN A 220 26.16 -22.41 -13.11
N ASN A 221 25.22 -23.35 -13.00
CA ASN A 221 23.87 -23.07 -12.50
C ASN A 221 23.76 -23.41 -11.01
N LYS A 222 24.34 -22.57 -10.14
CA LYS A 222 23.84 -22.51 -8.76
C LYS A 222 22.35 -22.22 -8.85
N VAL A 223 21.52 -23.04 -8.19
CA VAL A 223 20.07 -22.82 -8.12
C VAL A 223 19.86 -21.50 -7.38
N TYR A 224 19.78 -20.40 -8.13
CA TYR A 224 19.41 -19.10 -7.61
C TYR A 224 17.90 -19.13 -7.42
N VAL A 225 17.47 -19.26 -6.18
CA VAL A 225 16.09 -18.98 -5.81
C VAL A 225 16.00 -17.45 -5.73
N PRO A 226 15.22 -16.79 -6.59
CA PRO A 226 15.10 -15.34 -6.55
C PRO A 226 14.47 -14.92 -5.22
N ASP A 227 15.12 -14.00 -4.50
CA ASP A 227 14.53 -13.41 -3.30
C ASP A 227 13.45 -12.38 -3.68
N VAL A 228 12.60 -12.02 -2.73
CA VAL A 228 11.62 -10.94 -2.88
C VAL A 228 12.31 -9.63 -3.27
N GLN A 229 13.51 -9.38 -2.75
CA GLN A 229 14.31 -8.21 -3.13
C GLN A 229 14.71 -8.24 -4.61
N ASP A 230 15.09 -9.41 -5.14
CA ASP A 230 15.45 -9.58 -6.55
C ASP A 230 14.24 -9.38 -7.46
N MET A 231 13.06 -9.89 -7.07
CA MET A 231 11.81 -9.68 -7.81
C MET A 231 11.40 -8.20 -7.82
N VAL A 232 11.56 -7.50 -6.70
CA VAL A 232 11.27 -6.06 -6.62
C VAL A 232 12.28 -5.26 -7.44
N ALA A 233 13.57 -5.61 -7.38
CA ALA A 233 14.62 -5.00 -8.18
C ALA A 233 14.35 -5.20 -9.68
N ASP A 234 13.98 -6.40 -10.12
CA ASP A 234 13.62 -6.67 -11.53
C ASP A 234 12.44 -5.79 -11.99
N VAL A 235 11.41 -5.63 -11.14
CA VAL A 235 10.28 -4.73 -11.44
C VAL A 235 10.70 -3.26 -11.47
N MET A 236 11.60 -2.82 -10.59
CA MET A 236 12.01 -1.42 -10.49
C MET A 236 13.08 -1.02 -11.53
N GLU A 237 14.05 -1.88 -11.81
CA GLU A 237 15.18 -1.62 -12.71
C GLU A 237 14.78 -1.83 -14.18
N ASN A 238 14.09 -2.93 -14.49
CA ASN A 238 13.57 -3.17 -15.84
C ASN A 238 12.23 -2.45 -16.07
N GLY A 239 11.71 -1.71 -15.09
CA GLY A 239 10.44 -0.97 -15.20
C GLY A 239 9.24 -1.88 -15.45
N GLY A 240 9.33 -3.15 -15.06
CA GLY A 240 8.35 -4.19 -15.36
C GLY A 240 8.42 -4.72 -16.80
N GLN A 241 9.49 -4.44 -17.54
CA GLN A 241 9.74 -5.07 -18.84
C GLN A 241 9.96 -6.57 -18.62
N VAL A 242 9.17 -7.35 -19.34
CA VAL A 242 9.19 -8.81 -19.28
C VAL A 242 10.44 -9.28 -20.02
N SER A 243 11.27 -10.11 -19.39
CA SER A 243 12.43 -10.71 -20.06
C SER A 243 11.99 -11.39 -21.37
N TYR A 244 12.85 -11.40 -22.40
CA TYR A 244 12.49 -11.95 -23.70
C TYR A 244 11.97 -13.40 -23.61
N VAL A 245 12.55 -14.21 -22.73
CA VAL A 245 12.09 -15.59 -22.47
C VAL A 245 10.67 -15.62 -21.89
N ASN A 246 10.38 -14.76 -20.90
CA ASN A 246 9.05 -14.65 -20.33
C ASN A 246 8.04 -14.07 -21.33
N LEU A 247 8.49 -13.18 -22.25
CA LEU A 247 7.67 -12.63 -23.31
C LEU A 247 7.27 -13.70 -24.31
N LEU A 248 8.22 -14.52 -24.76
CA LEU A 248 7.95 -15.67 -25.64
C LEU A 248 6.98 -16.66 -24.97
N ARG A 249 7.18 -16.97 -23.69
CA ARG A 249 6.27 -17.83 -22.94
C ARG A 249 4.85 -17.26 -22.91
N ARG A 250 4.70 -15.97 -22.62
CA ARG A 250 3.38 -15.30 -22.63
C ARG A 250 2.76 -15.26 -24.02
N GLU A 251 3.56 -15.02 -25.06
CA GLU A 251 3.09 -15.06 -26.44
C GLU A 251 2.54 -16.45 -26.78
N GLN A 252 3.23 -17.51 -26.34
CA GLN A 252 2.79 -18.87 -26.55
C GLN A 252 1.54 -19.21 -25.74
N GLU A 253 1.45 -18.78 -24.47
CA GLU A 253 0.24 -18.90 -23.65
C GLU A 253 -0.97 -18.17 -24.27
N LEU A 254 -0.75 -17.01 -24.90
CA LEU A 254 -1.79 -16.26 -25.62
C LEU A 254 -2.22 -16.95 -26.91
N LYS A 255 -1.27 -17.51 -27.68
CA LYS A 255 -1.57 -18.31 -28.88
C LYS A 255 -2.38 -19.55 -28.50
N ASP A 256 -1.94 -20.27 -27.47
CA ASP A 256 -2.63 -21.44 -26.93
C ASP A 256 -4.07 -21.10 -26.54
N ALA A 257 -4.27 -20.00 -25.79
CA ALA A 257 -5.59 -19.55 -25.39
C ALA A 257 -6.49 -19.13 -26.56
N LEU A 258 -5.94 -18.57 -27.64
CA LEU A 258 -6.69 -18.11 -28.80
C LEU A 258 -7.04 -19.24 -29.77
N GLU A 259 -6.14 -20.23 -29.91
CA GLU A 259 -6.32 -21.42 -30.75
C GLU A 259 -7.03 -22.57 -30.01
N GLY A 260 -7.31 -22.43 -28.72
CA GLY A 260 -7.90 -23.48 -27.90
C GLY A 260 -6.96 -24.68 -27.72
N THR A 261 -5.65 -24.45 -27.80
CA THR A 261 -4.58 -25.43 -27.60
C THR A 261 -3.93 -25.23 -26.22
N VAL A 262 -3.06 -26.16 -25.84
CA VAL A 262 -2.39 -26.17 -24.53
C VAL A 262 -0.93 -26.59 -24.71
N ALA A 263 -0.03 -26.04 -23.89
CA ALA A 263 1.37 -26.47 -23.81
C ALA A 263 2.13 -26.37 -25.14
N GLY A 264 1.92 -25.27 -25.86
CA GLY A 264 2.63 -24.94 -27.09
C GLY A 264 2.06 -25.64 -28.32
N GLY A 265 0.74 -25.58 -28.49
CA GLY A 265 0.04 -26.14 -29.65
C GLY A 265 -0.42 -27.59 -29.51
N LYS A 266 -0.31 -28.23 -28.34
CA LYS A 266 -0.94 -29.54 -28.11
C LYS A 266 -2.47 -29.38 -28.01
N ILE A 267 -3.19 -30.47 -28.26
CA ILE A 267 -4.66 -30.47 -28.28
C ILE A 267 -5.21 -29.98 -26.93
N GLY A 268 -6.02 -28.92 -26.97
CA GLY A 268 -6.74 -28.37 -25.83
C GLY A 268 -8.23 -28.70 -25.84
N TYR A 269 -8.96 -28.20 -24.84
CA TYR A 269 -10.35 -28.57 -24.58
C TYR A 269 -11.29 -28.32 -25.76
N GLU A 270 -11.21 -27.14 -26.40
CA GLU A 270 -12.10 -26.76 -27.51
C GLU A 270 -12.00 -27.76 -28.68
N ASN A 271 -10.77 -28.17 -29.01
CA ASN A 271 -10.52 -29.15 -30.06
C ASN A 271 -11.02 -30.57 -29.71
N VAL A 272 -10.98 -30.95 -28.43
CA VAL A 272 -11.57 -32.23 -27.98
C VAL A 272 -13.09 -32.18 -28.07
N LYS A 273 -13.71 -31.05 -27.69
CA LYS A 273 -15.16 -30.84 -27.74
C LYS A 273 -15.69 -30.88 -29.16
N THR A 274 -15.01 -30.25 -30.12
CA THR A 274 -15.41 -30.27 -31.54
C THR A 274 -15.28 -31.65 -32.18
N ASN A 275 -14.30 -32.46 -31.75
CA ASN A 275 -14.10 -33.81 -32.27
C ASN A 275 -15.02 -34.86 -31.63
N ALA A 276 -15.61 -34.55 -30.46
CA ALA A 276 -16.52 -35.42 -29.73
C ALA A 276 -18.01 -35.16 -30.05
N ALA A 277 -18.32 -34.04 -30.71
CA ALA A 277 -19.66 -33.66 -31.17
C ALA A 277 -19.93 -34.16 -32.59
#